data_AF-A7N054-F1
#
_entry.id   AF-A7N054-F1
#
_cell.length_a   1.000
_cell.length_b   1.000
_cell.length_c   1.000
_cell.angle_alpha   90.00
_cell.angle_beta   90.00
_cell.angle_gamma   90.00
#
_symmetry.space_group_name_H-M   'P 1'
#
loop_
_entity.id
_entity.type
_entity.pdbx_description
1 polymer ?
#
loop_
_entity_poly.entity_id
_entity_poly.type
_entity_poly.pdbx_seq_one_letter_code
_entity_poly.pdbx_strand_id
1 'polypeptide(L)'
;MKPGLSLRLTDNTDRQGDLAANELVFGGAPELIIQNIDMGMLTAPRDGNTMIKNMAKLSADYFQKIPASKLVMADYTAAYFPKVTLPNGKVYTTSSDGEGGWHGGDMREAIGKALVSTGVNNANVGIVDSAGYSQAYNKRFNHITAHTNRGVYTNGIIDHGGSGGGGIVTLTATTGNEWSHELGHNYGLGHYPWYASTHDLESGWGWDLRAPHN
;
A
#
# COMPACT_ATOMS: atom_id res chain seq x y z
N MET A 1 -24.69 0.89 -3.11
CA MET A 1 -25.70 0.74 -2.03
C MET A 1 -25.53 1.89 -1.06
N LYS A 2 -26.60 2.39 -0.44
CA LYS A 2 -26.57 3.57 0.45
C LYS A 2 -27.49 3.39 1.66
N PRO A 3 -27.25 4.11 2.77
CA PRO A 3 -28.18 4.14 3.91
C PRO A 3 -29.62 4.46 3.49
N GLY A 4 -30.58 3.78 4.10
CA GLY A 4 -32.00 3.88 3.75
C GLY A 4 -32.51 2.84 2.74
N LEU A 5 -31.66 1.91 2.29
CA LEU A 5 -32.10 0.74 1.52
C LEU A 5 -32.94 -0.18 2.41
N SER A 6 -34.08 -0.65 1.93
CA SER A 6 -34.83 -1.78 2.48
C SER A 6 -35.06 -2.81 1.38
N LEU A 7 -35.16 -4.08 1.74
CA LEU A 7 -35.42 -5.17 0.79
C LEU A 7 -36.75 -5.83 1.12
N ARG A 8 -37.54 -6.12 0.09
CA ARG A 8 -38.65 -7.08 0.17
C ARG A 8 -38.32 -8.24 -0.73
N LEU A 9 -38.26 -9.43 -0.15
CA LEU A 9 -38.05 -10.68 -0.88
C LEU A 9 -39.39 -11.40 -0.98
N THR A 10 -39.67 -11.95 -2.15
CA THR A 10 -40.87 -12.76 -2.39
C THR A 10 -40.45 -14.03 -3.10
N ASP A 11 -40.92 -15.17 -2.61
CA ASP A 11 -40.64 -16.44 -3.25
C ASP A 11 -41.70 -16.82 -4.29
N ASN A 12 -41.51 -17.98 -4.93
CA ASN A 12 -42.42 -18.52 -5.95
C ASN A 12 -43.78 -19.00 -5.39
N THR A 13 -44.02 -18.85 -4.09
CA THR A 13 -45.28 -19.18 -3.40
C THR A 13 -45.91 -17.94 -2.76
N ASP A 14 -45.51 -16.74 -3.18
CA ASP A 14 -45.97 -15.44 -2.68
C ASP A 14 -45.71 -15.17 -1.18
N ARG A 15 -44.80 -15.92 -0.55
CA ARG A 15 -44.37 -15.62 0.82
C ARG A 15 -43.44 -14.41 0.79
N GLN A 16 -43.67 -13.46 1.69
CA GLN A 16 -42.92 -12.21 1.78
C GLN A 16 -42.04 -12.16 3.02
N GLY A 17 -40.82 -11.66 2.86
CA GLY A 17 -39.92 -11.28 3.93
C GLY A 17 -39.41 -9.86 3.70
N ASP A 18 -39.49 -9.02 4.72
CA ASP A 18 -38.98 -7.66 4.69
C ASP A 18 -37.68 -7.58 5.50
N LEU A 19 -36.69 -6.89 4.94
CA LEU A 19 -35.50 -6.44 5.63
C LEU A 19 -35.56 -4.91 5.66
N ALA A 20 -35.91 -4.37 6.82
CA ALA A 20 -36.15 -2.95 6.99
C ALA A 20 -34.83 -2.17 6.94
N ALA A 21 -34.92 -0.87 6.61
CA ALA A 21 -33.72 -0.05 6.42
C ALA A 21 -32.86 0.10 7.69
N ASN A 22 -33.47 0.01 8.88
CA ASN A 22 -32.78 0.04 10.16
C ASN A 22 -32.10 -1.29 10.52
N GLU A 23 -32.35 -2.37 9.76
CA GLU A 23 -31.72 -3.68 9.93
C GLU A 23 -30.49 -3.85 9.02
N LEU A 24 -30.26 -2.92 8.09
CA LEU A 24 -29.12 -2.89 7.18
C LEU A 24 -28.11 -1.83 7.61
N VAL A 25 -26.93 -2.27 8.02
CA VAL A 25 -25.82 -1.38 8.38
C VAL A 25 -24.94 -1.13 7.16
N PHE A 26 -24.81 0.14 6.78
CA PHE A 26 -23.88 0.58 5.74
C PHE A 26 -22.75 1.40 6.36
N GLY A 27 -21.52 1.06 6.03
CA GLY A 27 -20.36 1.90 6.32
C GLY A 27 -20.32 3.15 5.43
N GLY A 28 -19.27 3.96 5.63
CA GLY A 28 -18.94 5.02 4.68
C GLY A 28 -18.56 4.46 3.30
N ALA A 29 -18.29 5.36 2.36
CA ALA A 29 -17.72 5.02 1.06
C ALA A 29 -16.22 5.36 1.07
N PRO A 30 -15.34 4.54 1.68
CA PRO A 30 -13.93 4.87 1.78
C PRO A 30 -13.28 4.86 0.40
N GLU A 31 -12.39 5.83 0.16
CA GLU A 31 -11.51 5.86 -1.00
C GLU A 31 -10.08 5.54 -0.55
N LEU A 32 -9.33 4.88 -1.42
CA LEU A 32 -7.93 4.54 -1.22
C LEU A 32 -7.11 4.98 -2.43
N ILE A 33 -5.98 5.64 -2.18
CA ILE A 33 -5.02 6.02 -3.21
C ILE A 33 -3.69 5.36 -2.90
N ILE A 34 -3.19 4.57 -3.85
CA ILE A 34 -1.89 3.92 -3.78
C ILE A 34 -1.03 4.46 -4.92
N GLN A 35 0.05 5.15 -4.56
CA GLN A 35 1.04 5.68 -5.48
C GLN A 35 2.27 4.78 -5.46
N ASN A 36 2.79 4.42 -6.63
CA ASN A 36 3.93 3.52 -6.75
C ASN A 36 5.15 4.25 -7.27
N ILE A 37 6.34 3.88 -6.80
CA ILE A 37 7.60 4.35 -7.37
C ILE A 37 8.68 3.27 -7.24
N ASP A 38 9.49 3.07 -8.30
CA ASP A 38 10.71 2.26 -8.22
C ASP A 38 11.93 3.18 -8.10
N MET A 39 12.86 2.83 -7.23
CA MET A 39 13.99 3.68 -6.87
C MET A 39 15.31 2.92 -6.84
N GLY A 40 16.35 3.56 -7.37
CA GLY A 40 17.72 3.08 -7.27
C GLY A 40 18.62 4.15 -6.64
N MET A 41 19.24 3.83 -5.51
CA MET A 41 20.12 4.73 -4.77
C MET A 41 21.57 4.31 -4.98
N LEU A 42 22.34 5.12 -5.70
CA LEU A 42 23.71 4.81 -6.14
C LEU A 42 23.81 3.61 -7.11
N THR A 43 22.67 3.12 -7.58
CA THR A 43 22.52 2.04 -8.57
C THR A 43 21.20 2.25 -9.32
N ALA A 44 21.02 1.63 -10.50
CA ALA A 44 19.77 1.75 -11.23
C ALA A 44 18.58 1.15 -10.43
N PRO A 45 17.35 1.67 -10.60
CA PRO A 45 16.14 1.01 -10.13
C PRO A 45 16.09 -0.45 -10.61
N ARG A 46 15.49 -1.34 -9.83
CA ARG A 46 15.56 -2.78 -10.10
C ARG A 46 14.60 -3.27 -11.19
N ASP A 47 13.65 -2.43 -11.63
CA ASP A 47 12.59 -2.78 -12.58
C ASP A 47 11.77 -4.02 -12.13
N GLY A 48 11.54 -4.11 -10.81
CA GLY A 48 10.93 -5.28 -10.16
C GLY A 48 9.46 -5.12 -9.78
N ASN A 49 8.81 -4.02 -10.20
CA ASN A 49 7.45 -3.71 -9.79
C ASN A 49 6.39 -4.40 -10.68
N THR A 50 6.15 -5.68 -10.43
CA THR A 50 5.13 -6.50 -11.10
C THR A 50 3.72 -5.92 -10.99
N MET A 51 3.36 -5.30 -9.85
CA MET A 51 2.07 -4.60 -9.69
C MET A 51 1.88 -3.58 -10.79
N ILE A 52 2.84 -2.67 -10.94
CA ILE A 52 2.78 -1.61 -11.95
C ILE A 52 2.85 -2.15 -13.37
N LYS A 53 3.73 -3.13 -13.63
CA LYS A 53 3.82 -3.79 -14.95
C LYS A 53 2.50 -4.41 -15.40
N ASN A 54 1.61 -4.77 -14.46
CA ASN A 54 0.29 -5.36 -14.73
C ASN A 54 -0.84 -4.59 -14.05
N MET A 55 -0.70 -3.26 -13.92
CA MET A 55 -1.50 -2.42 -13.03
C MET A 55 -3.00 -2.61 -13.18
N ALA A 56 -3.51 -2.64 -14.42
CA ALA A 56 -4.95 -2.76 -14.67
C ALA A 56 -5.54 -4.06 -14.09
N LYS A 57 -4.84 -5.19 -14.27
CA LYS A 57 -5.28 -6.50 -13.79
C LYS A 57 -5.12 -6.61 -12.27
N LEU A 58 -3.93 -6.32 -11.76
CA LEU A 58 -3.60 -6.56 -10.37
C LEU A 58 -4.27 -5.55 -9.42
N SER A 59 -4.51 -4.31 -9.86
CA SER A 59 -5.29 -3.35 -9.06
C SER A 59 -6.76 -3.75 -8.98
N ALA A 60 -7.33 -4.29 -10.07
CA ALA A 60 -8.71 -4.78 -10.06
C ALA A 60 -8.88 -6.00 -9.14
N ASP A 61 -7.94 -6.94 -9.19
CA ASP A 61 -7.87 -8.10 -8.29
C ASP A 61 -7.72 -7.66 -6.82
N TYR A 62 -6.80 -6.72 -6.53
CA TYR A 62 -6.62 -6.20 -5.18
C TYR A 62 -7.86 -5.45 -4.67
N PHE A 63 -8.55 -4.71 -5.54
CA PHE A 63 -9.80 -4.02 -5.20
C PHE A 63 -10.91 -4.98 -4.74
N GLN A 64 -10.95 -6.23 -5.23
CA GLN A 64 -11.92 -7.23 -4.74
C GLN A 64 -11.63 -7.72 -3.31
N LYS A 65 -10.43 -7.45 -2.78
CA LYS A 65 -9.94 -7.98 -1.49
C LYS A 65 -10.00 -6.96 -0.36
N ILE A 66 -10.40 -5.72 -0.66
CA ILE A 66 -10.49 -4.64 0.32
C ILE A 66 -11.89 -4.01 0.31
N PRO A 67 -12.44 -3.60 1.47
CA PRO A 67 -13.74 -2.95 1.55
C PRO A 67 -13.64 -1.45 1.18
N ALA A 68 -13.20 -1.15 -0.05
CA ALA A 68 -13.09 0.21 -0.59
C ALA A 68 -14.21 0.50 -1.60
N SER A 69 -14.72 1.73 -1.62
CA SER A 69 -15.66 2.17 -2.65
C SER A 69 -14.96 2.62 -3.93
N LYS A 70 -13.71 3.07 -3.82
CA LYS A 70 -12.86 3.50 -4.92
C LYS A 70 -11.40 3.25 -4.59
N LEU A 71 -10.68 2.72 -5.58
CA LEU A 71 -9.24 2.57 -5.55
C LEU A 71 -8.63 3.35 -6.71
N VAL A 72 -7.69 4.25 -6.40
CA VAL A 72 -6.83 4.89 -7.41
C VAL A 72 -5.45 4.28 -7.28
N MET A 73 -5.00 3.60 -8.34
CA MET A 73 -3.62 3.14 -8.47
C MET A 73 -2.87 4.07 -9.40
N ALA A 74 -1.76 4.62 -8.94
CA ALA A 74 -0.92 5.53 -9.71
C ALA A 74 0.52 5.03 -9.76
N ASP A 75 1.22 5.42 -10.81
CA ASP A 75 2.61 5.08 -11.07
C ASP A 75 3.44 6.36 -11.28
N TYR A 76 4.54 6.49 -10.54
CA TYR A 76 5.57 7.48 -10.78
C TYR A 76 6.67 6.89 -11.63
N THR A 77 7.25 7.71 -12.50
CA THR A 77 8.47 7.36 -13.22
C THR A 77 9.56 6.92 -12.23
N ALA A 78 10.23 5.82 -12.54
CA ALA A 78 11.31 5.30 -11.73
C ALA A 78 12.41 6.35 -11.51
N ALA A 79 12.92 6.43 -10.28
CA ALA A 79 13.89 7.42 -9.88
C ALA A 79 15.29 6.81 -9.66
N TYR A 80 16.27 7.29 -10.43
CA TYR A 80 17.67 6.95 -10.23
C TYR A 80 18.39 8.09 -9.51
N PHE A 81 19.00 7.79 -8.37
CA PHE A 81 19.78 8.73 -7.56
C PHE A 81 21.27 8.39 -7.65
N PRO A 82 22.02 8.94 -8.64
CA PRO A 82 23.46 8.70 -8.76
C PRO A 82 24.28 9.32 -7.61
N LYS A 83 23.69 10.29 -6.92
CA LYS A 83 24.22 10.95 -5.73
C LYS A 83 23.12 11.01 -4.68
N VAL A 84 23.45 10.63 -3.45
CA VAL A 84 22.54 10.69 -2.31
C VAL A 84 23.10 11.66 -1.29
N THR A 85 22.26 12.57 -0.79
CA THR A 85 22.61 13.47 0.32
C THR A 85 21.65 13.22 1.46
N LEU A 86 22.18 12.77 2.59
CA LEU A 86 21.41 12.51 3.79
C LEU A 86 21.05 13.82 4.51
N PRO A 87 20.01 13.83 5.36
CA PRO A 87 19.62 15.02 6.13
C PRO A 87 20.72 15.57 7.06
N ASN A 88 21.68 14.75 7.47
CA ASN A 88 22.83 15.17 8.27
C ASN A 88 23.96 15.81 7.43
N GLY A 89 23.74 16.04 6.13
CA GLY A 89 24.70 16.64 5.21
C GLY A 89 25.71 15.66 4.59
N LYS A 90 25.67 14.38 4.97
CA LYS A 90 26.55 13.36 4.39
C LYS A 90 26.20 13.08 2.93
N VAL A 91 27.21 12.95 2.09
CA VAL A 91 27.07 12.75 0.64
C VAL A 91 27.66 11.43 0.22
N TYR A 92 26.87 10.62 -0.49
CA TYR A 92 27.31 9.38 -1.12
C TYR A 92 27.24 9.50 -2.65
N THR A 93 28.27 8.98 -3.32
CA THR A 93 28.34 8.89 -4.79
C THR A 93 28.66 7.49 -5.29
N THR A 94 29.01 6.56 -4.41
CA THR A 94 29.44 5.20 -4.76
C THR A 94 28.76 4.15 -3.89
N SER A 95 28.84 4.31 -2.56
CA SER A 95 28.22 3.43 -1.56
C SER A 95 27.86 4.25 -0.31
N SER A 96 26.89 3.78 0.45
CA SER A 96 26.74 4.15 1.86
C SER A 96 27.92 3.63 2.69
N ASP A 97 28.20 4.27 3.83
CA ASP A 97 29.22 3.81 4.80
C ASP A 97 28.67 2.76 5.77
N GLY A 98 27.36 2.53 5.77
CA GLY A 98 26.71 1.52 6.59
C GLY A 98 26.33 0.27 5.79
N GLU A 99 25.93 -0.77 6.52
CA GLU A 99 25.30 -1.96 5.94
C GLU A 99 23.84 -1.67 5.59
N GLY A 100 23.39 -2.23 4.47
CA GLY A 100 21.98 -2.31 4.12
C GLY A 100 21.38 -3.64 4.56
N GLY A 101 20.05 -3.70 4.64
CA GLY A 101 19.35 -4.96 4.86
C GLY A 101 17.94 -4.93 4.28
N TRP A 102 17.25 -6.06 4.38
CA TRP A 102 15.87 -6.15 3.93
C TRP A 102 14.94 -5.18 4.67
N HIS A 103 15.24 -4.87 5.95
CA HIS A 103 14.56 -3.86 6.77
C HIS A 103 15.49 -2.76 7.30
N GLY A 104 16.69 -2.61 6.73
CA GLY A 104 17.73 -1.74 7.28
C GLY A 104 18.48 -0.96 6.20
N GLY A 105 19.21 0.07 6.62
CA GLY A 105 20.01 0.93 5.76
C GLY A 105 19.64 2.41 5.93
N ASP A 106 20.65 3.27 5.98
CA ASP A 106 20.46 4.71 6.15
C ASP A 106 19.72 5.34 4.95
N MET A 107 20.07 4.95 3.73
CA MET A 107 19.40 5.43 2.52
C MET A 107 17.96 4.91 2.41
N ARG A 108 17.67 3.68 2.88
CA ARG A 108 16.30 3.15 2.98
C ARG A 108 15.41 4.09 3.78
N GLU A 109 15.86 4.44 4.99
CA GLU A 109 15.08 5.24 5.93
C GLU A 109 15.01 6.71 5.53
N ALA A 110 16.15 7.32 5.17
CA ALA A 110 16.22 8.74 4.85
C ALA A 110 15.61 9.08 3.49
N ILE A 111 15.90 8.27 2.46
CA ILE A 111 15.56 8.62 1.08
C ILE A 111 14.28 7.90 0.67
N GLY A 112 14.23 6.57 0.78
CA GLY A 112 13.06 5.81 0.33
C GLY A 112 11.79 6.15 1.11
N LYS A 113 11.89 6.16 2.45
CA LYS A 113 10.75 6.38 3.34
C LYS A 113 10.51 7.87 3.63
N ALA A 114 11.48 8.56 4.24
CA ALA A 114 11.28 9.95 4.67
C ALA A 114 11.20 10.92 3.49
N LEU A 115 12.22 10.98 2.62
CA LEU A 115 12.22 11.94 1.52
C LEU A 115 11.15 11.64 0.47
N VAL A 116 11.15 10.43 -0.11
CA VAL A 116 10.31 10.12 -1.27
C VAL A 116 8.90 9.78 -0.85
N SER A 117 8.69 8.75 -0.03
CA SER A 117 7.32 8.29 0.27
C SER A 117 6.52 9.31 1.08
N THR A 118 7.12 9.85 2.14
CA THR A 118 6.46 10.88 2.94
C THR A 118 6.35 12.19 2.14
N GLY A 119 7.35 12.52 1.32
CA GLY A 119 7.30 13.68 0.43
C GLY A 119 6.16 13.63 -0.58
N VAL A 120 5.97 12.49 -1.27
CA VAL A 120 4.83 12.27 -2.18
C VAL A 120 3.51 12.43 -1.43
N ASN A 121 3.37 11.81 -0.25
CA ASN A 121 2.16 11.94 0.56
C ASN A 121 1.90 13.38 1.00
N ASN A 122 2.92 14.10 1.44
CA ASN A 122 2.83 15.48 1.93
C ASN A 122 2.55 16.48 0.81
N ALA A 123 3.18 16.33 -0.34
CA ALA A 123 2.97 17.17 -1.51
C ALA A 123 1.50 17.13 -1.97
N ASN A 124 0.87 15.94 -1.95
CA ASN A 124 -0.54 15.77 -2.30
C ASN A 124 -1.52 16.49 -1.35
N VAL A 125 -1.08 16.95 -0.18
CA VAL A 125 -1.90 17.69 0.79
C VAL A 125 -1.38 19.11 1.06
N GLY A 126 -0.44 19.59 0.23
CA GLY A 126 0.11 20.95 0.31
C GLY A 126 1.06 21.19 1.48
N ILE A 127 1.65 20.15 2.07
CA ILE A 127 2.72 20.29 3.06
C ILE A 127 4.04 20.47 2.31
N VAL A 128 4.64 21.65 2.44
CA VAL A 128 5.80 22.08 1.63
C VAL A 128 7.15 21.75 2.26
N ASP A 129 7.20 21.48 3.57
CA ASP A 129 8.42 21.14 4.29
C ASP A 129 8.14 20.19 5.47
N SER A 130 9.18 19.44 5.86
CA SER A 130 9.20 18.60 7.06
C SER A 130 10.64 18.25 7.43
N ALA A 131 10.90 17.85 8.68
CA ALA A 131 12.22 17.39 9.09
C ALA A 131 12.71 16.21 8.22
N GLY A 132 14.00 16.20 7.86
CA GLY A 132 14.51 15.30 6.81
C GLY A 132 14.46 13.79 7.09
N TYR A 133 14.34 13.38 8.36
CA TYR A 133 14.11 11.98 8.77
C TYR A 133 12.65 11.71 9.15
N SER A 134 11.76 12.71 9.04
CA SER A 134 10.37 12.56 9.42
C SER A 134 9.67 11.55 8.50
N GLN A 135 9.01 10.60 9.12
CA GLN A 135 8.08 9.67 8.47
C GLN A 135 6.66 9.91 9.00
N ALA A 136 6.39 11.13 9.46
CA ALA A 136 5.13 11.48 10.09
C ALA A 136 3.98 11.41 9.07
N TYR A 137 2.99 10.57 9.37
CA TYR A 137 1.82 10.44 8.54
C TYR A 137 0.83 11.56 8.84
N ASN A 138 0.49 12.37 7.83
CA ASN A 138 -0.44 13.49 7.99
C ASN A 138 -1.89 13.05 8.27
N LYS A 139 -2.24 11.77 8.04
CA LYS A 139 -3.56 11.14 8.30
C LYS A 139 -4.78 11.86 7.73
N ARG A 140 -4.61 12.81 6.78
CA ARG A 140 -5.73 13.59 6.24
C ARG A 140 -6.58 12.77 5.27
N PHE A 141 -5.93 11.89 4.51
CA PHE A 141 -6.56 11.00 3.53
C PHE A 141 -5.84 9.65 3.54
N ASN A 142 -6.47 8.61 3.00
CA ASN A 142 -5.87 7.29 2.84
C ASN A 142 -4.95 7.27 1.62
N HIS A 143 -3.81 7.96 1.72
CA HIS A 143 -2.76 7.99 0.71
C HIS A 143 -1.61 7.11 1.18
N ILE A 144 -1.27 6.13 0.35
CA ILE A 144 -0.16 5.23 0.59
C ILE A 144 0.81 5.36 -0.57
N THR A 145 2.08 5.61 -0.27
CA THR A 145 3.16 5.49 -1.25
C THR A 145 3.84 4.14 -1.07
N ALA A 146 3.58 3.24 -2.01
CA ALA A 146 4.26 1.98 -2.14
C ALA A 146 5.52 2.17 -2.99
N HIS A 147 6.65 1.69 -2.51
CA HIS A 147 7.89 1.78 -3.25
C HIS A 147 8.66 0.48 -3.25
N THR A 148 9.35 0.27 -4.36
CA THR A 148 10.47 -0.66 -4.42
C THR A 148 11.74 0.17 -4.41
N ASN A 149 12.69 -0.15 -3.56
CA ASN A 149 13.97 0.53 -3.58
C ASN A 149 15.14 -0.41 -3.38
N ARG A 150 16.27 -0.02 -3.97
CA ARG A 150 17.55 -0.68 -3.76
C ARG A 150 18.65 0.34 -3.58
N GLY A 151 19.70 -0.03 -2.87
CA GLY A 151 20.85 0.84 -2.61
C GLY A 151 22.18 0.12 -2.64
N VAL A 152 23.26 0.85 -2.91
CA VAL A 152 24.64 0.36 -2.74
C VAL A 152 25.11 0.67 -1.31
N TYR A 153 25.47 -0.39 -0.57
CA TYR A 153 25.95 -0.35 0.80
C TYR A 153 27.30 -1.06 0.92
N THR A 154 27.92 -1.00 2.11
CA THR A 154 29.21 -1.68 2.36
C THR A 154 29.15 -3.19 2.16
N ASN A 155 27.96 -3.78 2.33
CA ASN A 155 27.67 -5.20 2.12
C ASN A 155 27.05 -5.50 0.74
N GLY A 156 27.15 -4.57 -0.22
CA GLY A 156 26.74 -4.78 -1.62
C GLY A 156 25.45 -4.06 -2.00
N ILE A 157 24.86 -4.48 -3.12
CA ILE A 157 23.58 -3.94 -3.58
C ILE A 157 22.45 -4.65 -2.85
N ILE A 158 21.66 -3.89 -2.09
CA ILE A 158 20.60 -4.42 -1.25
C ILE A 158 19.24 -3.98 -1.77
N ASP A 159 18.36 -4.95 -1.98
CA ASP A 159 16.94 -4.72 -2.22
C ASP A 159 16.21 -4.70 -0.87
N HIS A 160 15.30 -3.74 -0.71
CA HIS A 160 14.61 -3.43 0.53
C HIS A 160 13.14 -3.90 0.44
N GLY A 161 12.57 -4.39 1.54
CA GLY A 161 11.16 -4.78 1.56
C GLY A 161 10.58 -5.02 2.94
N GLY A 162 9.43 -5.70 2.97
CA GLY A 162 8.76 -6.21 4.16
C GLY A 162 8.50 -5.19 5.26
N SER A 163 8.16 -3.94 4.91
CA SER A 163 7.68 -3.02 5.93
C SER A 163 6.61 -2.08 5.39
N GLY A 164 5.59 -1.81 6.21
CA GLY A 164 4.54 -0.84 5.91
C GLY A 164 4.01 -0.15 7.16
N GLY A 165 3.28 0.94 6.93
CA GLY A 165 2.65 1.76 7.96
C GLY A 165 2.85 3.25 7.70
N GLY A 166 2.00 4.09 8.28
CA GLY A 166 2.15 5.55 8.20
C GLY A 166 2.05 6.14 6.79
N GLY A 167 1.29 5.51 5.90
CA GLY A 167 1.17 5.90 4.50
C GLY A 167 2.36 5.44 3.64
N ILE A 168 3.21 4.56 4.14
CA ILE A 168 4.41 4.08 3.44
C ILE A 168 4.35 2.56 3.33
N VAL A 169 4.80 2.03 2.20
CA VAL A 169 4.98 0.59 1.99
C VAL A 169 6.31 0.38 1.23
N THR A 170 7.20 -0.45 1.78
CA THR A 170 8.50 -0.79 1.20
C THR A 170 8.50 -2.26 0.81
N LEU A 171 8.68 -2.55 -0.49
CA LEU A 171 8.40 -3.87 -1.05
C LEU A 171 9.57 -4.46 -1.84
N THR A 172 9.80 -5.76 -1.64
CA THR A 172 10.58 -6.61 -2.54
C THR A 172 9.68 -7.42 -3.47
N ALA A 173 8.59 -8.00 -2.98
CA ALA A 173 7.52 -8.56 -3.80
C ALA A 173 6.35 -7.58 -3.84
N THR A 174 5.96 -7.17 -5.06
CA THR A 174 4.86 -6.22 -5.28
C THR A 174 3.53 -6.92 -5.51
N THR A 175 3.46 -8.21 -5.24
CA THR A 175 2.26 -9.05 -5.37
C THR A 175 2.24 -10.11 -4.28
N GLY A 176 1.10 -10.78 -4.10
CA GLY A 176 0.98 -11.85 -3.11
C GLY A 176 1.02 -11.30 -1.68
N ASN A 177 1.53 -12.11 -0.75
CA ASN A 177 1.38 -11.84 0.67
C ASN A 177 2.10 -10.57 1.12
N GLU A 178 3.31 -10.28 0.65
CA GLU A 178 4.04 -9.06 1.05
C GLU A 178 3.23 -7.80 0.71
N TRP A 179 2.70 -7.70 -0.51
CA TRP A 179 1.82 -6.59 -0.91
C TRP A 179 0.64 -6.41 0.05
N SER A 180 -0.12 -7.47 0.31
CA SER A 180 -1.28 -7.40 1.20
C SER A 180 -0.91 -7.15 2.67
N HIS A 181 0.20 -7.72 3.13
CA HIS A 181 0.68 -7.61 4.51
C HIS A 181 1.12 -6.17 4.82
N GLU A 182 2.00 -5.61 3.98
CA GLU A 182 2.53 -4.26 4.20
C GLU A 182 1.45 -3.17 4.02
N LEU A 183 0.49 -3.37 3.11
CA LEU A 183 -0.69 -2.51 3.04
C LEU A 183 -1.60 -2.68 4.26
N GLY A 184 -1.73 -3.89 4.79
CA GLY A 184 -2.45 -4.18 6.03
C GLY A 184 -1.98 -3.34 7.21
N HIS A 185 -0.67 -3.14 7.35
CA HIS A 185 -0.10 -2.25 8.38
C HIS A 185 -0.58 -0.80 8.27
N ASN A 186 -0.86 -0.31 7.06
CA ASN A 186 -1.42 1.03 6.86
C ASN A 186 -2.89 1.14 7.28
N TYR A 187 -3.60 0.00 7.40
CA TYR A 187 -4.95 -0.08 7.92
C TYR A 187 -5.00 -0.26 9.44
N GLY A 188 -3.85 -0.23 10.11
CA GLY A 188 -3.73 -0.42 11.56
C GLY A 188 -3.67 -1.88 12.00
N LEU A 189 -3.47 -2.82 11.08
CA LEU A 189 -3.31 -4.24 11.41
C LEU A 189 -1.88 -4.53 11.89
N GLY A 190 -1.74 -5.35 12.93
CA GLY A 190 -0.46 -5.92 13.36
C GLY A 190 -0.14 -7.22 12.63
N HIS A 191 0.89 -7.94 13.11
CA HIS A 191 1.14 -9.30 12.65
C HIS A 191 0.11 -10.28 13.25
N TYR A 192 -0.31 -11.28 12.46
CA TYR A 192 -1.21 -12.35 12.88
C TYR A 192 -2.49 -11.86 13.58
N PRO A 193 -3.30 -11.00 12.93
CA PRO A 193 -4.48 -10.43 13.58
C PRO A 193 -5.55 -11.48 13.95
N TRP A 194 -5.56 -12.67 13.35
CA TRP A 194 -6.42 -13.80 13.73
C TRP A 194 -5.98 -15.14 13.10
N TYR A 195 -6.47 -16.26 13.64
CA TYR A 195 -6.30 -17.61 13.05
C TYR A 195 -7.36 -17.85 11.95
N ALA A 196 -6.96 -18.42 10.82
CA ALA A 196 -7.88 -18.77 9.73
C ALA A 196 -8.29 -20.26 9.78
N SER A 197 -9.54 -20.56 9.40
CA SER A 197 -10.16 -21.90 9.18
C SER A 197 -11.11 -22.44 10.27
N THR A 198 -11.95 -21.58 10.86
CA THR A 198 -13.15 -21.99 11.62
C THR A 198 -14.40 -21.55 10.86
N HIS A 199 -15.50 -22.31 10.91
CA HIS A 199 -16.81 -21.82 10.47
C HIS A 199 -17.46 -21.09 11.64
N ASP A 200 -17.47 -19.77 11.57
CA ASP A 200 -17.97 -18.89 12.62
C ASP A 200 -18.53 -17.57 12.03
N LEU A 201 -18.86 -16.63 12.91
CA LEU A 201 -19.39 -15.32 12.56
C LEU A 201 -18.39 -14.42 11.81
N GLU A 202 -17.11 -14.80 11.75
CA GLU A 202 -16.03 -14.04 11.11
C GLU A 202 -15.58 -14.70 9.79
N SER A 203 -16.25 -15.79 9.40
CA SER A 203 -15.99 -16.51 8.17
C SER A 203 -16.59 -15.81 6.96
N GLY A 204 -15.85 -15.79 5.86
CA GLY A 204 -16.31 -15.24 4.58
C GLY A 204 -15.66 -15.95 3.40
N TRP A 205 -16.29 -15.85 2.23
CA TRP A 205 -15.72 -16.28 0.95
C TRP A 205 -15.51 -15.05 0.08
N GLY A 206 -14.38 -15.01 -0.62
CA GLY A 206 -14.10 -13.93 -1.57
C GLY A 206 -15.14 -13.91 -2.70
N TRP A 207 -15.41 -12.72 -3.22
CA TRP A 207 -16.28 -12.51 -4.37
C TRP A 207 -15.54 -11.70 -5.42
N ASP A 208 -15.59 -12.13 -6.69
CA ASP A 208 -15.02 -11.39 -7.82
C ASP A 208 -16.14 -11.01 -8.79
N LEU A 209 -16.45 -9.71 -8.85
CA LEU A 209 -17.47 -9.16 -9.75
C LEU A 209 -17.10 -9.25 -11.23
N ARG A 210 -15.83 -9.50 -11.57
CA ARG A 210 -15.29 -9.45 -12.94
C ARG A 210 -14.81 -10.80 -13.44
N ALA A 211 -14.93 -11.86 -12.65
CA ALA A 211 -14.63 -13.20 -13.13
C ALA A 211 -15.55 -13.55 -14.30
N PRO A 212 -15.02 -14.06 -15.43
CA PRO A 212 -15.88 -14.59 -16.48
C PRO A 212 -16.76 -15.69 -15.89
N HIS A 213 -18.07 -15.57 -16.09
CA HIS A 213 -18.98 -16.68 -15.81
C HIS A 213 -18.61 -17.83 -16.77
N ASN A 214 -18.14 -18.95 -16.20
CA ASN A 214 -18.01 -20.19 -16.95
C ASN A 214 -19.39 -20.74 -17.32
#